data_AF-A0A4V0ZAI3-F1
#
_entry.id   AF-A0A4V0ZAI3-F1
#
_cell.length_a   1.000
_cell.length_b   1.000
_cell.length_c   1.000
_cell.angle_alpha   90.00
_cell.angle_beta   90.00
_cell.angle_gamma   90.00
#
_symmetry.space_group_name_H-M   'P 1'
#
loop_
_entity.id
_entity.type
_entity.pdbx_description
1 polymer ?
#
loop_
_entity_poly.entity_id
_entity_poly.type
_entity_poly.pdbx_seq_one_letter_code
_entity_poly.pdbx_strand_id
1 'polypeptide(L)'
;MAKHKKSKVISGLMIATTVIGVGSYFIYKYVLKDKFFNKNTHKSDKISKTEQPKKPILDNDVKLSADTKIQIYKPNNVNRIGHWNILNFGGKGSEKGNIKVNAIAQAIYKTKLDIVGLTEINYADGNKVERITKSLNELSEEQFNDVIQPQNDSNPKSSNATKEVVAILYNTQKYKLIRSGSFNITKNNYSYKRPPFGALFEDLNNHKKIITFFAHLDSPGTRKQKNDEHPQEIDSEYREQGSQEIFEANNIENAFKFFQKWDSDASIIFGGDTNIKTKNHSIFENNEFYDSYYKNIKADKTKKKPSQQYEYYETSLGITPSYANAYDKILFKEKNNLNILDEDEKSIYADEKYRNSWFKLDLINVFNNGFYDKSYYQKLWVQYEKTAWPKDYDVIRSKISDHTLVWIDYVN
;
A
#
# COMPACT_ATOMS: atom_id res chain seq x y z
N MET A 1 -23.84 66.15 30.36
CA MET A 1 -22.46 65.62 30.46
C MET A 1 -22.51 64.14 30.79
N ALA A 2 -21.85 63.33 29.94
CA ALA A 2 -21.27 62.00 30.14
C ALA A 2 -22.05 60.81 30.80
N LYS A 3 -22.30 59.80 29.94
CA LYS A 3 -22.04 58.35 30.08
C LYS A 3 -22.57 57.59 31.33
N HIS A 4 -23.47 56.62 31.11
CA HIS A 4 -23.07 55.22 30.84
C HIS A 4 -24.27 54.31 30.46
N LYS A 5 -24.10 53.57 29.35
CA LYS A 5 -24.93 52.45 28.90
C LYS A 5 -24.70 51.20 29.78
N LYS A 6 -25.76 50.44 30.05
CA LYS A 6 -25.69 48.97 30.22
C LYS A 6 -26.90 48.32 29.55
N SER A 7 -26.71 47.74 28.36
CA SER A 7 -27.63 46.75 27.79
C SER A 7 -27.17 45.36 28.23
N LYS A 8 -28.12 44.54 28.71
CA LYS A 8 -27.90 43.10 28.90
C LYS A 8 -28.27 42.39 27.61
N VAL A 9 -27.27 41.81 26.96
CA VAL A 9 -27.42 40.87 25.84
C VAL A 9 -27.65 39.49 26.43
N ILE A 10 -28.79 38.87 26.10
CA ILE A 10 -29.03 37.44 26.31
C ILE A 10 -28.51 36.74 25.05
N SER A 11 -27.39 36.05 25.19
CA SER A 11 -26.80 35.18 24.18
C SER A 11 -27.57 33.86 24.12
N GLY A 12 -28.44 33.74 23.12
CA GLY A 12 -28.99 32.46 22.68
C GLY A 12 -27.92 31.66 21.94
N LEU A 13 -27.49 30.56 22.53
CA LEU A 13 -26.56 29.59 21.95
C LEU A 13 -27.28 28.81 20.85
N MET A 14 -27.18 29.24 19.58
CA MET A 14 -27.55 28.40 18.44
C MET A 14 -26.49 27.33 18.26
N ILE A 15 -26.86 26.08 18.57
CA ILE A 15 -26.05 24.90 18.28
C ILE A 15 -26.13 24.65 16.77
N ALA A 16 -25.13 25.16 16.04
CA ALA A 16 -24.89 24.76 14.67
C ALA A 16 -24.29 23.35 14.68
N THR A 17 -25.11 22.36 14.32
CA THR A 17 -24.67 20.99 14.02
C THR A 17 -23.71 21.02 12.83
N THR A 18 -22.42 21.09 13.13
CA THR A 18 -21.35 20.97 12.14
C THR A 18 -21.01 19.50 12.03
N VAL A 19 -21.18 18.94 10.83
CA VAL A 19 -20.71 17.59 10.48
C VAL A 19 -19.19 17.60 10.52
N ILE A 20 -18.63 17.09 11.62
CA ILE A 20 -17.19 16.93 11.82
C ILE A 20 -16.77 15.66 11.12
N GLY A 21 -16.02 15.83 10.02
CA GLY A 21 -15.37 14.74 9.30
C GLY A 21 -14.34 14.01 10.17
N VAL A 22 -14.15 12.72 9.85
CA VAL A 22 -13.39 11.70 10.61
C VAL A 22 -11.93 12.12 10.93
N GLY A 23 -11.37 13.10 10.22
CA GLY A 23 -10.00 13.61 10.48
C GLY A 23 -9.83 14.40 11.79
N SER A 24 -10.86 15.07 12.30
CA SER A 24 -10.72 15.90 13.53
C SER A 24 -10.70 15.06 14.81
N TYR A 25 -11.28 13.87 14.78
CA TYR A 25 -11.37 12.97 15.93
C TYR A 25 -9.99 12.39 16.32
N PHE A 26 -9.11 12.13 15.34
CA PHE A 26 -7.77 11.59 15.59
C PHE A 26 -6.81 12.62 16.20
N ILE A 27 -6.93 13.90 15.81
CA ILE A 27 -6.12 14.99 16.41
C ILE A 27 -6.55 15.25 17.85
N TYR A 28 -7.87 15.24 18.14
CA TYR A 28 -8.39 15.45 19.49
C TYR A 28 -7.97 14.34 20.48
N LYS A 29 -7.93 13.08 20.03
CA LYS A 29 -7.52 11.94 20.86
C LYS A 29 -6.01 11.90 21.13
N TYR A 30 -5.19 12.45 20.23
CA TYR A 30 -3.74 12.52 20.41
C TYR A 30 -3.33 13.63 21.40
N VAL A 31 -4.02 14.77 21.39
CA VAL A 31 -3.68 15.93 22.24
C VAL A 31 -4.17 15.77 23.69
N LEU A 32 -5.22 15.00 23.95
CA LEU A 32 -5.73 14.79 25.33
C LEU A 32 -5.09 13.62 26.07
N LYS A 33 -4.43 12.68 25.38
CA LYS A 33 -3.79 11.52 26.02
C LYS A 33 -2.56 11.89 26.85
N ASP A 34 -1.92 13.02 26.56
CA ASP A 34 -0.74 13.50 27.28
C ASP A 34 -1.05 14.24 28.60
N LYS A 35 -2.33 14.56 28.89
CA LYS A 35 -2.69 15.33 30.11
C LYS A 35 -3.30 14.52 31.26
N PHE A 36 -3.63 13.23 31.07
CA PHE A 36 -4.41 12.48 32.08
C PHE A 36 -3.77 11.22 32.66
N PHE A 37 -2.54 10.84 32.30
CA PHE A 37 -1.84 9.72 32.94
C PHE A 37 -0.65 10.19 33.74
N ASN A 38 -0.91 10.80 34.90
CA ASN A 38 0.10 10.89 35.95
C ASN A 38 -0.54 10.73 37.33
N LYS A 39 -0.68 9.47 37.76
CA LYS A 39 -0.49 8.96 39.13
C LYS A 39 -1.06 7.55 39.20
N ASN A 40 -0.17 6.56 39.31
CA ASN A 40 -0.24 5.56 40.36
C ASN A 40 1.04 4.71 40.34
N THR A 41 1.81 4.88 41.40
CA THR A 41 2.95 4.06 41.80
C THR A 41 2.48 2.69 42.25
N HIS A 42 2.96 1.62 41.63
CA HIS A 42 3.11 0.33 42.30
C HIS A 42 4.41 -0.37 41.89
N LYS A 43 4.99 -1.02 42.90
CA LYS A 43 6.34 -1.58 43.03
C LYS A 43 6.80 -2.42 41.84
N SER A 44 8.04 -2.19 41.44
CA SER A 44 8.76 -3.00 40.44
C SER A 44 9.28 -4.28 41.08
N ASP A 45 8.80 -5.42 40.60
CA ASP A 45 9.59 -6.64 40.64
C ASP A 45 10.60 -6.61 39.47
N LYS A 46 11.87 -6.78 39.84
CA LYS A 46 13.00 -6.79 38.91
C LYS A 46 12.86 -7.96 37.93
N ILE A 47 12.37 -7.68 36.73
CA ILE A 47 12.51 -8.60 35.61
C ILE A 47 13.92 -8.41 35.03
N SER A 48 14.65 -9.52 35.11
CA SER A 48 15.99 -9.79 34.59
C SER A 48 16.17 -9.38 33.12
N LYS A 49 17.43 -9.06 32.78
CA LYS A 49 17.98 -8.65 31.48
C LYS A 49 17.25 -9.26 30.28
N THR A 50 16.76 -8.36 29.43
CA THR A 50 16.09 -8.61 28.15
C THR A 50 17.03 -9.31 27.16
N GLU A 51 16.90 -10.63 27.03
CA GLU A 51 17.29 -11.31 25.80
C GLU A 51 16.36 -10.82 24.68
N GLN A 52 16.93 -10.42 23.54
CA GLN A 52 16.15 -10.21 22.32
C GLN A 52 15.37 -11.50 22.05
N PRO A 53 14.06 -11.45 21.74
CA PRO A 53 13.35 -12.65 21.33
C PRO A 53 14.15 -13.26 20.17
N LYS A 54 14.58 -14.51 20.34
CA LYS A 54 15.26 -15.23 19.27
C LYS A 54 14.38 -15.12 18.03
N LYS A 55 14.96 -14.65 16.93
CA LYS A 55 14.30 -14.66 15.63
C LYS A 55 13.70 -16.05 15.42
N PRO A 56 12.52 -16.15 14.79
CA PRO A 56 11.93 -17.44 14.51
C PRO A 56 13.00 -18.28 13.83
N ILE A 57 13.34 -19.41 14.48
CA ILE A 57 14.07 -20.46 13.79
C ILE A 57 13.16 -20.82 12.62
N LEU A 58 13.76 -20.79 11.44
CA LEU A 58 13.19 -20.98 10.12
C LEU A 58 12.72 -22.43 9.92
N ASP A 59 12.11 -23.03 10.94
CA ASP A 59 11.40 -24.28 10.79
C ASP A 59 10.04 -23.98 10.15
N ASN A 60 9.66 -24.85 9.23
CA ASN A 60 8.42 -24.86 8.47
C ASN A 60 7.14 -25.03 9.35
N ASP A 61 7.16 -24.61 10.62
CA ASP A 61 6.27 -25.09 11.68
C ASP A 61 5.22 -24.08 12.15
N VAL A 62 5.10 -22.90 11.52
CA VAL A 62 3.75 -22.38 11.40
C VAL A 62 3.10 -23.17 10.28
N LYS A 63 2.29 -24.18 10.64
CA LYS A 63 1.46 -24.92 9.70
C LYS A 63 0.48 -23.94 9.04
N LEU A 64 0.95 -23.25 7.99
CA LEU A 64 0.11 -22.54 7.04
C LEU A 64 -1.06 -23.46 6.70
N SER A 65 -2.28 -22.93 6.79
CA SER A 65 -3.46 -23.68 6.36
C SER A 65 -3.28 -24.15 4.91
N ALA A 66 -3.89 -25.27 4.55
CA ALA A 66 -3.84 -25.77 3.18
C ALA A 66 -4.36 -24.71 2.20
N ASP A 67 -5.42 -24.01 2.58
CA ASP A 67 -6.01 -22.92 1.79
C ASP A 67 -5.02 -21.77 1.59
N THR A 68 -4.33 -21.31 2.63
CA THR A 68 -3.35 -20.23 2.48
C THR A 68 -2.14 -20.66 1.65
N LYS A 69 -1.71 -21.92 1.73
CA LYS A 69 -0.67 -22.45 0.83
C LYS A 69 -1.08 -22.44 -0.63
N ILE A 70 -2.37 -22.56 -0.94
CA ILE A 70 -2.92 -22.45 -2.29
C ILE A 70 -3.03 -20.97 -2.69
N GLN A 71 -3.60 -20.12 -1.83
CA GLN A 71 -3.80 -18.69 -2.08
C GLN A 71 -2.52 -17.96 -2.49
N ILE A 72 -1.38 -18.26 -1.84
CA ILE A 72 -0.10 -17.58 -2.13
C ILE A 72 0.81 -18.36 -3.07
N TYR A 73 0.36 -19.51 -3.59
CA TYR A 73 1.19 -20.39 -4.39
C TYR A 73 1.74 -19.66 -5.63
N LYS A 74 3.00 -19.95 -5.94
CA LYS A 74 3.71 -19.48 -7.15
C LYS A 74 4.51 -20.66 -7.74
N PRO A 75 4.23 -21.09 -8.98
CA PRO A 75 5.07 -22.04 -9.71
C PRO A 75 6.49 -21.51 -9.92
N ASN A 76 7.46 -22.40 -10.15
CA ASN A 76 8.86 -22.00 -10.28
C ASN A 76 9.17 -21.23 -11.57
N ASN A 77 8.41 -21.47 -12.64
CA ASN A 77 8.54 -20.79 -13.93
C ASN A 77 7.75 -19.47 -14.00
N VAL A 78 7.11 -19.07 -12.90
CA VAL A 78 6.32 -17.85 -12.80
C VAL A 78 7.09 -16.80 -12.01
N ASN A 79 7.21 -15.62 -12.59
CA ASN A 79 7.70 -14.43 -11.90
C ASN A 79 6.51 -13.65 -11.32
N ARG A 80 6.74 -12.94 -10.21
CA ARG A 80 5.72 -12.21 -9.45
C ARG A 80 6.19 -10.80 -9.09
N ILE A 81 5.39 -9.82 -9.44
CA ILE A 81 5.65 -8.40 -9.19
C ILE A 81 4.51 -7.83 -8.34
N GLY A 82 4.86 -7.25 -7.19
CA GLY A 82 3.89 -6.77 -6.21
C GLY A 82 3.93 -5.26 -5.98
N HIS A 83 2.84 -4.75 -5.40
CA HIS A 83 2.77 -3.43 -4.79
C HIS A 83 2.11 -3.53 -3.42
N TRP A 84 2.63 -2.76 -2.47
CA TRP A 84 2.00 -2.61 -1.16
C TRP A 84 2.14 -1.19 -0.60
N ASN A 85 1.01 -0.57 -0.28
CA ASN A 85 0.98 0.54 0.66
C ASN A 85 1.22 0.01 2.08
N ILE A 86 2.36 0.39 2.69
CA ILE A 86 2.79 -0.14 4.01
C ILE A 86 2.47 0.79 5.19
N LEU A 87 1.59 1.77 4.98
CA LEU A 87 1.01 2.68 5.97
C LEU A 87 2.05 3.41 6.84
N ASN A 88 2.39 4.67 6.54
CA ASN A 88 3.25 5.51 7.39
C ASN A 88 4.51 4.79 7.91
N PHE A 89 5.27 4.14 7.02
CA PHE A 89 6.51 3.48 7.38
C PHE A 89 7.59 4.50 7.71
N GLY A 90 8.03 4.49 8.95
CA GLY A 90 8.98 5.46 9.46
C GLY A 90 9.01 5.51 10.99
N GLY A 91 9.74 6.48 11.55
CA GLY A 91 9.81 6.70 13.00
C GLY A 91 10.05 5.41 13.80
N LYS A 92 9.23 5.17 14.83
CA LYS A 92 9.28 3.94 15.67
C LYS A 92 8.85 2.67 14.92
N GLY A 93 7.93 2.78 13.96
CA GLY A 93 7.44 1.63 13.18
C GLY A 93 8.52 1.02 12.28
N SER A 94 9.55 1.79 11.96
CA SER A 94 10.68 1.35 11.14
C SER A 94 11.86 0.78 11.95
N GLU A 95 11.78 0.67 13.28
CA GLU A 95 12.87 0.14 14.11
C GLU A 95 13.24 -1.30 13.73
N LYS A 96 14.54 -1.63 13.79
CA LYS A 96 15.01 -3.01 13.52
C LYS A 96 14.31 -3.97 14.48
N GLY A 97 13.74 -5.05 13.95
CA GLY A 97 13.02 -6.04 14.74
C GLY A 97 11.59 -5.64 15.12
N ASN A 98 11.09 -4.47 14.70
CA ASN A 98 9.70 -4.07 14.94
C ASN A 98 8.72 -5.00 14.19
N ILE A 99 7.48 -5.07 14.69
CA ILE A 99 6.34 -5.77 14.07
C ILE A 99 6.23 -5.45 12.58
N LYS A 100 6.25 -4.17 12.19
CA LYS A 100 6.05 -3.76 10.79
C LYS A 100 7.15 -4.28 9.87
N VAL A 101 8.41 -4.09 10.25
CA VAL A 101 9.57 -4.58 9.48
C VAL A 101 9.50 -6.09 9.28
N ASN A 102 9.21 -6.84 10.34
CA ASN A 102 9.11 -8.30 10.27
C ASN A 102 7.91 -8.75 9.42
N ALA A 103 6.74 -8.11 9.58
CA ALA A 103 5.55 -8.43 8.79
C ALA A 103 5.79 -8.19 7.30
N ILE A 104 6.39 -7.07 6.94
CA ILE A 104 6.65 -6.77 5.53
C ILE A 104 7.63 -7.78 4.93
N ALA A 105 8.75 -8.06 5.61
CA ALA A 105 9.72 -9.04 5.15
C ALA A 105 9.12 -10.46 5.03
N GLN A 106 8.35 -10.90 6.02
CA GLN A 106 7.67 -12.21 5.97
C GLN A 106 6.63 -12.28 4.86
N ALA A 107 5.87 -11.21 4.61
CA ALA A 107 4.91 -11.18 3.51
C ALA A 107 5.60 -11.39 2.16
N ILE A 108 6.63 -10.58 1.87
CA ILE A 108 7.41 -10.64 0.63
C ILE A 108 8.01 -12.04 0.44
N TYR A 109 8.61 -12.59 1.49
CA TYR A 109 9.19 -13.94 1.47
C TYR A 109 8.14 -15.02 1.19
N LYS A 110 7.04 -15.05 1.96
CA LYS A 110 6.04 -16.13 1.88
C LYS A 110 5.21 -16.07 0.60
N THR A 111 4.94 -14.87 0.06
CA THR A 111 4.26 -14.73 -1.24
C THR A 111 5.22 -14.87 -2.43
N LYS A 112 6.53 -15.03 -2.18
CA LYS A 112 7.57 -15.21 -3.19
C LYS A 112 7.57 -14.08 -4.23
N LEU A 113 7.50 -12.82 -3.81
CA LEU A 113 7.64 -11.71 -4.77
C LEU A 113 9.07 -11.66 -5.29
N ASP A 114 9.25 -11.38 -6.59
CA ASP A 114 10.57 -11.17 -7.15
C ASP A 114 10.91 -9.68 -7.30
N ILE A 115 9.90 -8.83 -7.48
CA ILE A 115 9.98 -7.36 -7.40
C ILE A 115 8.79 -6.85 -6.59
N VAL A 116 8.98 -5.87 -5.72
CA VAL A 116 7.88 -5.24 -4.98
C VAL A 116 8.10 -3.74 -4.79
N GLY A 117 7.09 -2.95 -5.15
CA GLY A 117 7.02 -1.54 -4.83
C GLY A 117 6.35 -1.30 -3.47
N LEU A 118 6.99 -0.50 -2.62
CA LEU A 118 6.49 -0.10 -1.32
C LEU A 118 6.18 1.40 -1.32
N THR A 119 4.97 1.76 -0.93
CA THR A 119 4.50 3.16 -0.82
C THR A 119 4.14 3.51 0.63
N GLU A 120 3.88 4.80 0.91
CA GLU A 120 3.75 5.34 2.28
C GLU A 120 4.99 5.17 3.16
N ILE A 121 6.18 5.32 2.58
CA ILE A 121 7.40 5.54 3.39
C ILE A 121 7.51 7.03 3.69
N ASN A 122 7.71 7.38 4.95
CA ASN A 122 7.84 8.77 5.34
C ASN A 122 9.02 9.44 4.63
N TYR A 123 8.86 10.71 4.25
CA TYR A 123 9.82 11.46 3.44
C TYR A 123 11.30 11.34 3.90
N ALA A 124 11.54 11.36 5.21
CA ALA A 124 12.88 11.30 5.80
C ALA A 124 13.37 9.89 6.15
N ASP A 125 12.58 8.85 5.85
CA ASP A 125 12.80 7.48 6.34
C ASP A 125 13.08 6.46 5.23
N GLY A 126 13.29 6.91 3.99
CA GLY A 126 13.61 6.03 2.85
C GLY A 126 14.80 5.09 3.10
N ASN A 127 15.88 5.59 3.73
CA ASN A 127 17.04 4.77 4.08
C ASN A 127 16.75 3.67 5.11
N LYS A 128 15.63 3.74 5.84
CA LYS A 128 15.25 2.72 6.83
C LYS A 128 14.63 1.48 6.16
N VAL A 129 14.29 1.54 4.88
CA VAL A 129 13.82 0.40 4.09
C VAL A 129 14.86 -0.72 4.06
N GLU A 130 16.15 -0.40 4.14
CA GLU A 130 17.25 -1.39 4.26
C GLU A 130 17.00 -2.39 5.41
N ARG A 131 16.25 -2.00 6.46
CA ARG A 131 15.88 -2.91 7.57
C ARG A 131 14.90 -3.99 7.14
N ILE A 132 13.98 -3.67 6.23
CA ILE A 132 13.09 -4.65 5.59
C ILE A 132 13.93 -5.57 4.72
N THR A 133 14.78 -5.02 3.84
CA THR A 133 15.66 -5.79 2.94
C THR A 133 16.57 -6.75 3.70
N LYS A 134 17.21 -6.28 4.78
CA LYS A 134 18.02 -7.14 5.66
C LYS A 134 17.19 -8.24 6.32
N SER A 135 16.00 -7.92 6.83
CA SER A 135 15.13 -8.93 7.45
C SER A 135 14.63 -9.94 6.42
N LEU A 136 14.39 -9.53 5.18
CA LEU A 136 14.00 -10.41 4.07
C LEU A 136 15.14 -11.35 3.67
N ASN A 137 16.37 -10.85 3.54
CA ASN A 137 17.56 -11.65 3.21
C ASN A 137 17.97 -12.62 4.33
N GLU A 138 17.52 -12.38 5.57
CA GLU A 138 17.68 -13.34 6.66
C GLU A 138 16.63 -14.45 6.64
N LEU A 139 15.51 -14.24 5.94
CA LEU A 139 14.42 -15.22 5.79
C LEU A 139 14.56 -16.07 4.53
N SER A 140 15.21 -15.54 3.50
CA SER A 140 15.27 -16.12 2.15
C SER A 140 16.66 -16.61 1.81
N GLU A 141 16.73 -17.67 1.01
CA GLU A 141 17.96 -18.05 0.30
C GLU A 141 18.23 -17.14 -0.91
N GLU A 142 17.16 -16.48 -1.41
CA GLU A 142 17.26 -15.45 -2.43
C GLU A 142 17.87 -14.17 -1.85
N GLN A 143 18.58 -13.42 -2.69
CA GLN A 143 19.18 -12.15 -2.29
C GLN A 143 18.38 -10.98 -2.85
N PHE A 144 17.89 -10.11 -1.98
CA PHE A 144 17.19 -8.89 -2.35
C PHE A 144 18.08 -7.66 -2.16
N ASN A 145 17.86 -6.67 -3.01
CA ASN A 145 18.37 -5.32 -2.86
C ASN A 145 17.22 -4.32 -2.97
N ASP A 146 17.43 -3.11 -2.48
CA ASP A 146 16.46 -2.02 -2.60
C ASP A 146 16.98 -0.86 -3.44
N VAL A 147 16.05 -0.17 -4.09
CA VAL A 147 16.28 1.13 -4.72
C VAL A 147 15.23 2.09 -4.22
N ILE A 148 15.69 3.23 -3.70
CA ILE A 148 14.86 4.21 -2.99
C ILE A 148 14.71 5.45 -3.85
N GLN A 149 13.48 5.99 -3.92
CA GLN A 149 13.23 7.26 -4.57
C GLN A 149 14.09 8.36 -3.93
N PRO A 150 14.90 9.09 -4.74
CA PRO A 150 15.66 10.21 -4.24
C PRO A 150 14.75 11.29 -3.63
N GLN A 151 15.10 11.85 -2.47
CA GLN A 151 14.27 12.87 -1.80
C GLN A 151 14.06 14.13 -2.64
N ASN A 152 15.03 14.47 -3.50
CA ASN A 152 14.94 15.59 -4.43
C ASN A 152 13.94 15.36 -5.56
N ASP A 153 13.47 14.12 -5.77
CA ASP A 153 12.44 13.82 -6.74
C ASP A 153 11.02 14.07 -6.19
N SER A 154 10.86 14.25 -4.88
CA SER A 154 9.57 14.57 -4.26
C SER A 154 9.04 15.93 -4.70
N ASN A 155 7.72 16.09 -4.74
CA ASN A 155 7.10 17.35 -5.15
C ASN A 155 7.47 18.51 -4.19
N PRO A 156 8.17 19.56 -4.67
CA PRO A 156 8.60 20.67 -3.82
C PRO A 156 7.42 21.49 -3.26
N LYS A 157 6.24 21.42 -3.90
CA LYS A 157 5.01 22.10 -3.44
C LYS A 157 4.26 21.32 -2.36
N SER A 158 4.57 20.04 -2.16
CA SER A 158 3.98 19.24 -1.09
C SER A 158 4.60 19.58 0.27
N SER A 159 3.78 19.62 1.31
CA SER A 159 4.30 19.77 2.68
C SER A 159 5.12 18.54 3.08
N ASN A 160 6.10 18.68 3.98
CA ASN A 160 6.87 17.53 4.46
C ASN A 160 6.01 16.47 5.15
N ALA A 161 4.85 16.84 5.70
CA ALA A 161 3.90 15.91 6.32
C ALA A 161 3.12 15.06 5.29
N THR A 162 3.07 15.51 4.04
CA THR A 162 2.36 14.84 2.93
C THR A 162 3.32 14.21 1.92
N LYS A 163 4.62 14.51 2.03
CA LYS A 163 5.65 13.89 1.21
C LYS A 163 5.89 12.46 1.68
N GLU A 164 6.02 11.58 0.71
CA GLU A 164 6.38 10.19 0.91
C GLU A 164 7.47 9.83 -0.09
N VAL A 165 8.16 8.74 0.22
CA VAL A 165 9.16 8.09 -0.60
C VAL A 165 8.59 6.78 -1.08
N VAL A 166 8.93 6.40 -2.31
CA VAL A 166 8.67 5.08 -2.86
C VAL A 166 9.96 4.26 -2.80
N ALA A 167 9.86 2.98 -2.47
CA ALA A 167 10.97 2.04 -2.55
C ALA A 167 10.62 0.85 -3.44
N ILE A 168 11.61 0.26 -4.09
CA ILE A 168 11.46 -0.96 -4.88
C ILE A 168 12.47 -1.97 -4.36
N LEU A 169 12.00 -3.12 -3.88
CA LEU A 169 12.83 -4.27 -3.52
C LEU A 169 12.80 -5.27 -4.67
N TYR A 170 13.94 -5.88 -5.00
CA TYR A 170 14.04 -6.84 -6.10
C TYR A 170 15.04 -7.95 -5.79
N ASN A 171 14.76 -9.15 -6.27
CA ASN A 171 15.63 -10.31 -6.18
C ASN A 171 16.79 -10.16 -7.19
N THR A 172 18.01 -9.99 -6.67
CA THR A 172 19.23 -9.76 -7.46
C THR A 172 19.75 -11.00 -8.18
N GLN A 173 19.27 -12.20 -7.79
CA GLN A 173 19.58 -13.44 -8.50
C GLN A 173 18.72 -13.61 -9.75
N LYS A 174 17.56 -12.91 -9.83
CA LYS A 174 16.65 -12.95 -10.99
C LYS A 174 16.71 -11.69 -11.83
N TYR A 175 17.00 -10.54 -11.23
CA TYR A 175 16.97 -9.26 -11.91
C TYR A 175 18.21 -8.43 -11.68
N LYS A 176 18.62 -7.75 -12.76
CA LYS A 176 19.60 -6.68 -12.72
C LYS A 176 18.91 -5.34 -12.90
N LEU A 177 19.10 -4.43 -11.94
CA LEU A 177 18.68 -3.04 -12.07
C LEU A 177 19.55 -2.33 -13.12
N ILE A 178 18.91 -1.77 -14.15
CA ILE A 178 19.58 -0.97 -15.19
C ILE A 178 19.56 0.51 -14.82
N ARG A 179 18.38 1.03 -14.45
CA ARG A 179 18.17 2.43 -14.06
C ARG A 179 16.91 2.61 -13.25
N SER A 180 16.83 3.70 -12.49
CA SER A 180 15.64 4.14 -11.76
C SER A 180 15.46 5.65 -11.88
N GLY A 181 14.27 6.14 -11.51
CA GLY A 181 13.95 7.57 -11.56
C GLY A 181 12.46 7.85 -11.39
N SER A 182 12.12 9.12 -11.13
CA SER A 182 10.74 9.54 -10.90
C SER A 182 10.12 10.22 -12.12
N PHE A 183 8.81 10.10 -12.24
CA PHE A 183 8.01 10.87 -13.18
C PHE A 183 7.36 12.07 -12.46
N ASN A 184 7.62 13.27 -12.97
CA ASN A 184 7.04 14.49 -12.47
C ASN A 184 6.33 15.24 -13.60
N ILE A 185 5.11 15.71 -13.34
CA ILE A 185 4.37 16.57 -14.26
C ILE A 185 3.73 17.72 -13.48
N THR A 186 3.71 18.91 -14.08
CA THR A 186 2.94 20.05 -13.60
C THR A 186 2.05 20.56 -14.74
N LYS A 187 0.74 20.60 -14.54
CA LYS A 187 -0.24 21.13 -15.50
C LYS A 187 -1.33 21.87 -14.76
N ASN A 188 -1.60 23.13 -15.14
CA ASN A 188 -2.65 23.97 -14.54
C ASN A 188 -2.60 24.01 -13.00
N ASN A 189 -1.40 24.18 -12.42
CA ASN A 189 -1.12 24.13 -10.99
C ASN A 189 -1.32 22.78 -10.28
N TYR A 190 -1.79 21.75 -11.00
CA TYR A 190 -1.78 20.37 -10.52
C TYR A 190 -0.44 19.69 -10.81
N SER A 191 0.00 18.87 -9.87
CA SER A 191 1.19 18.02 -9.96
C SER A 191 0.97 16.83 -9.03
N TYR A 192 1.64 15.70 -9.27
CA TYR A 192 1.60 14.58 -8.34
C TYR A 192 2.03 15.03 -6.94
N LYS A 193 1.21 14.79 -5.92
CA LYS A 193 1.58 15.03 -4.52
C LYS A 193 2.78 14.18 -4.13
N ARG A 194 2.79 12.95 -4.64
CA ARG A 194 3.82 11.92 -4.48
C ARG A 194 4.19 11.39 -5.88
N PRO A 195 5.27 11.90 -6.48
CA PRO A 195 5.66 11.54 -7.85
C PRO A 195 5.89 10.03 -8.01
N PRO A 196 5.35 9.39 -9.07
CA PRO A 196 5.61 7.98 -9.35
C PRO A 196 7.11 7.69 -9.48
N PHE A 197 7.57 6.57 -8.93
CA PHE A 197 8.97 6.15 -8.99
C PHE A 197 9.09 4.81 -9.70
N GLY A 198 9.99 4.71 -10.67
CA GLY A 198 10.17 3.52 -11.48
C GLY A 198 11.59 3.04 -11.61
N ALA A 199 11.72 1.79 -12.05
CA ALA A 199 12.96 1.10 -12.31
C ALA A 199 12.83 0.20 -13.55
N LEU A 200 13.88 0.17 -14.36
CA LEU A 200 14.07 -0.76 -15.47
C LEU A 200 14.97 -1.89 -15.00
N PHE A 201 14.48 -3.11 -15.15
CA PHE A 201 15.16 -4.35 -14.82
C PHE A 201 15.39 -5.19 -16.07
N GLU A 202 16.46 -5.97 -16.06
CA GLU A 202 16.71 -7.08 -16.97
C GLU A 202 16.54 -8.40 -16.19
N ASP A 203 15.69 -9.29 -16.68
CA ASP A 203 15.58 -10.67 -16.19
C ASP A 203 16.85 -11.43 -16.61
N LEU A 204 17.58 -11.96 -15.63
CA LEU A 204 18.87 -12.61 -15.82
C LEU A 204 18.77 -13.97 -16.52
N ASN A 205 17.59 -14.59 -16.55
CA ASN A 205 17.40 -15.89 -17.19
C ASN A 205 17.20 -15.78 -18.70
N ASN A 206 16.56 -14.72 -19.18
CA ASN A 206 16.17 -14.59 -20.58
C ASN A 206 16.53 -13.24 -21.23
N HIS A 207 17.14 -12.32 -20.47
CA HIS A 207 17.53 -10.99 -20.90
C HIS A 207 16.38 -10.09 -21.37
N LYS A 208 15.12 -10.49 -21.13
CA LYS A 208 13.96 -9.62 -21.34
C LYS A 208 13.99 -8.52 -20.31
N LYS A 209 13.51 -7.35 -20.71
CA LYS A 209 13.45 -6.18 -19.86
C LYS A 209 12.03 -5.88 -19.42
N ILE A 210 11.93 -5.46 -18.17
CA ILE A 210 10.68 -5.03 -17.56
C ILE A 210 10.87 -3.70 -16.85
N ILE A 211 9.94 -2.79 -17.07
CA ILE A 211 9.85 -1.53 -16.34
C ILE A 211 8.76 -1.70 -15.29
N THR A 212 9.08 -1.41 -14.04
CA THR A 212 8.07 -1.27 -12.99
C THR A 212 8.04 0.16 -12.50
N PHE A 213 6.87 0.72 -12.23
CA PHE A 213 6.79 1.97 -11.49
C PHE A 213 5.63 1.98 -10.51
N PHE A 214 5.82 2.69 -9.41
CA PHE A 214 4.90 2.66 -8.29
C PHE A 214 4.53 4.06 -7.82
N ALA A 215 3.29 4.23 -7.38
CA ALA A 215 2.79 5.50 -6.88
C ALA A 215 1.76 5.30 -5.75
N HIS A 216 1.66 6.31 -4.90
CA HIS A 216 0.52 6.49 -4.01
C HIS A 216 -0.12 7.82 -4.38
N LEU A 217 -1.34 7.78 -4.91
CA LEU A 217 -2.05 8.98 -5.30
C LEU A 217 -2.55 9.73 -4.07
N ASP A 218 -2.98 10.99 -4.24
CA ASP A 218 -3.51 11.80 -3.15
C ASP A 218 -4.64 11.09 -2.40
N SER A 219 -4.77 11.37 -1.10
CA SER A 219 -5.78 10.69 -0.28
C SER A 219 -7.20 11.15 -0.64
N PRO A 220 -8.25 10.36 -0.31
CA PRO A 220 -9.64 10.71 -0.59
C PRO A 220 -10.01 12.07 0.00
N GLY A 221 -10.17 13.06 -0.87
CA GLY A 221 -10.43 14.45 -0.51
C GLY A 221 -11.91 14.80 -0.55
N THR A 222 -12.36 15.68 0.34
CA THR A 222 -13.69 16.30 0.21
C THR A 222 -13.78 17.06 -1.12
N ARG A 223 -14.89 16.84 -1.84
CA ARG A 223 -15.31 17.63 -3.02
C ARG A 223 -14.94 19.10 -2.80
N LYS A 224 -14.06 19.66 -3.64
CA LYS A 224 -13.59 21.03 -3.46
C LYS A 224 -14.78 22.00 -3.40
N GLN A 225 -14.77 22.88 -2.41
CA GLN A 225 -15.70 24.00 -2.29
C GLN A 225 -15.51 24.95 -3.50
N LYS A 226 -16.57 25.69 -3.85
CA LYS A 226 -16.69 26.64 -4.98
C LYS A 226 -15.56 27.69 -5.15
N ASN A 227 -14.57 27.77 -4.26
CA ASN A 227 -13.59 28.85 -4.18
C ASN A 227 -12.13 28.42 -4.42
N ASP A 228 -11.86 27.18 -4.83
CA ASP A 228 -10.51 26.83 -5.30
C ASP A 228 -10.29 27.42 -6.70
N GLU A 229 -9.20 28.16 -6.89
CA GLU A 229 -8.92 29.00 -8.08
C GLU A 229 -8.90 28.22 -9.41
N HIS A 230 -8.86 26.89 -9.39
CA HIS A 230 -8.86 26.04 -10.58
C HIS A 230 -9.68 24.75 -10.37
N PRO A 231 -11.02 24.81 -10.47
CA PRO A 231 -11.80 23.59 -10.64
C PRO A 231 -11.43 23.03 -12.01
N GLN A 232 -10.78 21.87 -12.06
CA GLN A 232 -11.09 21.01 -13.19
C GLN A 232 -12.60 20.77 -13.09
N GLU A 233 -13.32 20.95 -14.20
CA GLU A 233 -14.67 20.43 -14.32
C GLU A 233 -14.55 18.93 -14.02
N ILE A 234 -14.86 18.54 -12.78
CA ILE A 234 -14.92 17.14 -12.40
C ILE A 234 -15.98 16.59 -13.33
N ASP A 235 -15.57 15.69 -14.22
CA ASP A 235 -16.51 15.01 -15.09
C ASP A 235 -17.68 14.55 -14.22
N SER A 236 -18.89 14.83 -14.68
CA SER A 236 -20.11 14.42 -14.01
C SER A 236 -20.14 12.92 -13.69
N GLU A 237 -19.30 12.12 -14.35
CA GLU A 237 -19.03 10.71 -14.08
C GLU A 237 -18.40 10.44 -12.70
N TYR A 238 -17.48 11.29 -12.19
CA TYR A 238 -16.64 10.99 -11.00
C TYR A 238 -17.02 11.77 -9.74
N ARG A 239 -18.31 12.10 -9.55
CA ARG A 239 -18.83 13.05 -8.52
C ARG A 239 -18.43 12.80 -7.06
N GLU A 240 -17.93 11.62 -6.70
CA GLU A 240 -17.51 11.24 -5.35
C GLU A 240 -15.98 11.02 -5.20
N GLN A 241 -15.21 11.40 -6.20
CA GLN A 241 -13.74 11.40 -6.19
C GLN A 241 -13.22 12.83 -6.06
N GLY A 242 -12.09 13.03 -5.39
CA GLY A 242 -11.38 14.30 -5.35
C GLY A 242 -10.71 14.63 -6.68
N SER A 243 -10.65 15.92 -7.03
CA SER A 243 -10.09 16.35 -8.33
C SER A 243 -8.59 16.09 -8.46
N GLN A 244 -7.84 16.12 -7.35
CA GLN A 244 -6.41 15.78 -7.34
C GLN A 244 -6.21 14.30 -7.67
N GLU A 245 -7.02 13.41 -7.09
CA GLU A 245 -6.96 11.97 -7.34
C GLU A 245 -7.27 11.66 -8.82
N ILE A 246 -8.31 12.29 -9.38
CA ILE A 246 -8.64 12.19 -10.81
C ILE A 246 -7.50 12.70 -11.68
N PHE A 247 -6.92 13.86 -11.35
CA PHE A 247 -5.79 14.41 -12.09
C PHE A 247 -4.61 13.43 -12.11
N GLU A 248 -4.24 12.89 -10.95
CA GLU A 248 -3.13 11.97 -10.84
C GLU A 248 -3.39 10.64 -11.54
N ALA A 249 -4.61 10.10 -11.44
CA ALA A 249 -5.01 8.88 -12.14
C ALA A 249 -4.95 9.05 -13.67
N ASN A 250 -5.51 10.14 -14.20
CA ASN A 250 -5.44 10.45 -15.64
C ASN A 250 -4.02 10.65 -16.16
N ASN A 251 -3.07 11.04 -15.29
CA ASN A 251 -1.68 11.22 -15.68
C ASN A 251 -0.83 9.95 -15.58
N ILE A 252 -1.39 8.82 -15.10
CA ILE A 252 -0.67 7.54 -15.13
C ILE A 252 -0.32 7.17 -16.57
N GLU A 253 -1.19 7.48 -17.54
CA GLU A 253 -0.88 7.37 -18.98
C GLU A 253 0.42 8.07 -19.36
N ASN A 254 0.62 9.30 -18.88
CA ASN A 254 1.84 10.07 -19.15
C ASN A 254 3.05 9.46 -18.44
N ALA A 255 2.86 8.84 -17.27
CA ALA A 255 3.90 8.08 -16.59
C ALA A 255 4.32 6.85 -17.42
N PHE A 256 3.36 6.06 -17.95
CA PHE A 256 3.63 4.96 -18.87
C PHE A 256 4.47 5.43 -20.06
N LYS A 257 4.05 6.50 -20.74
CA LYS A 257 4.79 7.09 -21.87
C LYS A 257 6.18 7.58 -21.49
N PHE A 258 6.34 8.14 -20.29
CA PHE A 258 7.64 8.60 -19.80
C PHE A 258 8.60 7.42 -19.58
N PHE A 259 8.14 6.40 -18.85
CA PHE A 259 8.95 5.24 -18.50
C PHE A 259 9.25 4.36 -19.72
N GLN A 260 8.30 4.20 -20.66
CA GLN A 260 8.52 3.48 -21.92
C GLN A 260 9.65 4.08 -22.77
N LYS A 261 10.00 5.37 -22.60
CA LYS A 261 11.17 5.96 -23.29
C LYS A 261 12.50 5.39 -22.81
N TRP A 262 12.54 4.71 -21.66
CA TRP A 262 13.76 4.07 -21.17
C TRP A 262 14.11 2.83 -22.00
N ASP A 263 13.09 2.13 -22.48
CA ASP A 263 13.20 0.99 -23.39
C ASP A 263 11.83 0.79 -24.06
N SER A 264 11.74 1.01 -25.38
CA SER A 264 10.46 0.95 -26.11
C SER A 264 9.88 -0.46 -26.22
N ASP A 265 10.72 -1.46 -25.97
CA ASP A 265 10.40 -2.86 -26.15
C ASP A 265 10.14 -3.53 -24.80
N ALA A 266 10.55 -2.92 -23.68
CA ALA A 266 10.24 -3.44 -22.36
C ALA A 266 8.74 -3.46 -22.07
N SER A 267 8.26 -4.56 -21.46
CA SER A 267 6.96 -4.56 -20.81
C SER A 267 6.98 -3.60 -19.64
N ILE A 268 5.84 -2.98 -19.33
CA ILE A 268 5.74 -2.00 -18.26
C ILE A 268 4.57 -2.32 -17.34
N ILE A 269 4.85 -2.35 -16.04
CA ILE A 269 3.90 -2.65 -14.97
C ILE A 269 3.86 -1.48 -14.00
N PHE A 270 2.66 -0.97 -13.77
CA PHE A 270 2.36 -0.02 -12.71
C PHE A 270 1.79 -0.76 -11.51
N GLY A 271 2.17 -0.37 -10.30
CA GLY A 271 1.49 -0.76 -9.06
C GLY A 271 1.27 0.43 -8.14
N GLY A 272 0.09 0.59 -7.54
CA GLY A 272 -0.10 1.75 -6.66
C GLY A 272 -1.41 1.79 -5.92
N ASP A 273 -1.40 2.46 -4.77
CA ASP A 273 -2.60 2.90 -4.09
C ASP A 273 -3.11 4.14 -4.81
N THR A 274 -4.18 3.97 -5.57
CA THR A 274 -4.74 5.04 -6.40
C THR A 274 -5.76 5.90 -5.68
N ASN A 275 -6.24 5.47 -4.52
CA ASN A 275 -7.40 6.06 -3.85
C ASN A 275 -8.66 6.21 -4.74
N ILE A 276 -8.67 5.67 -5.97
CA ILE A 276 -9.82 5.68 -6.88
C ILE A 276 -10.81 4.62 -6.43
N LYS A 277 -12.02 5.05 -6.09
CA LYS A 277 -13.08 4.15 -5.63
C LYS A 277 -13.43 3.11 -6.69
N THR A 278 -13.86 1.93 -6.26
CA THR A 278 -14.18 0.79 -7.15
C THR A 278 -15.15 1.17 -8.28
N LYS A 279 -16.12 2.03 -7.99
CA LYS A 279 -17.11 2.51 -8.97
C LYS A 279 -16.58 3.45 -10.05
N ASN A 280 -15.36 3.98 -9.89
CA ASN A 280 -14.72 4.92 -10.80
C ASN A 280 -13.57 4.28 -11.58
N HIS A 281 -13.47 2.95 -11.59
CA HIS A 281 -12.38 2.23 -12.28
C HIS A 281 -12.31 2.47 -13.78
N SER A 282 -13.39 2.93 -14.42
CA SER A 282 -13.41 3.30 -15.85
C SER A 282 -12.33 4.32 -16.21
N ILE A 283 -11.83 5.11 -15.25
CA ILE A 283 -10.69 6.03 -15.47
C ILE A 283 -9.41 5.32 -15.93
N PHE A 284 -9.29 4.02 -15.64
CA PHE A 284 -8.17 3.18 -16.07
C PHE A 284 -8.49 2.40 -17.35
N GLU A 285 -9.62 2.61 -18.02
CA GLU A 285 -9.92 1.96 -19.29
C GLU A 285 -9.40 2.83 -20.45
N ASN A 286 -8.11 2.70 -20.79
CA ASN A 286 -7.51 3.40 -21.92
C ASN A 286 -6.56 2.50 -22.74
N ASN A 287 -6.15 2.99 -23.91
CA ASN A 287 -5.33 2.23 -24.87
C ASN A 287 -3.82 2.20 -24.53
N GLU A 288 -3.38 2.98 -23.55
CA GLU A 288 -1.94 3.13 -23.28
C GLU A 288 -1.37 2.03 -22.40
N PHE A 289 -2.24 1.37 -21.62
CA PHE A 289 -1.96 0.10 -20.99
C PHE A 289 -2.96 -0.95 -21.50
N TYR A 290 -2.41 -2.04 -22.04
CA TYR A 290 -3.14 -3.01 -22.87
C TYR A 290 -4.18 -3.74 -22.06
N ASP A 291 -3.94 -3.99 -20.78
CA ASP A 291 -4.87 -4.61 -19.86
C ASP A 291 -4.68 -4.11 -18.42
N SER A 292 -5.74 -4.17 -17.62
CA SER A 292 -5.64 -4.06 -16.19
C SER A 292 -6.08 -5.37 -15.58
N TYR A 293 -5.44 -5.79 -14.50
CA TYR A 293 -5.91 -6.89 -13.66
C TYR A 293 -7.39 -6.73 -13.24
N TYR A 294 -7.93 -5.51 -13.36
CA TYR A 294 -9.26 -5.11 -12.95
C TYR A 294 -10.24 -4.90 -14.14
N LYS A 295 -9.84 -5.17 -15.39
CA LYS A 295 -10.66 -4.88 -16.60
C LYS A 295 -11.97 -5.66 -16.66
N ASN A 296 -12.00 -6.83 -16.03
CA ASN A 296 -13.18 -7.69 -15.98
C ASN A 296 -14.03 -7.48 -14.72
N ILE A 297 -13.97 -6.31 -14.08
CA ILE A 297 -15.03 -5.88 -13.16
C ILE A 297 -16.29 -5.50 -13.96
N LYS A 298 -16.73 -6.38 -14.86
CA LYS A 298 -18.09 -6.36 -15.39
C LYS A 298 -18.96 -7.06 -14.39
N ALA A 299 -19.90 -6.33 -13.79
CA ALA A 299 -20.91 -6.86 -12.89
C ALA A 299 -21.45 -8.22 -13.42
N ASP A 300 -21.07 -9.33 -12.81
CA ASP A 300 -21.63 -10.62 -13.12
C ASP A 300 -23.00 -10.60 -12.48
N LYS A 301 -23.99 -10.22 -13.30
CA LYS A 301 -25.39 -10.10 -12.89
C LYS A 301 -25.96 -11.43 -12.40
N THR A 302 -25.23 -12.56 -12.53
CA THR A 302 -25.63 -13.87 -12.02
C THR A 302 -25.18 -14.13 -10.58
N LYS A 303 -24.19 -13.39 -10.05
CA LYS A 303 -23.82 -13.45 -8.63
C LYS A 303 -24.86 -12.69 -7.80
N LYS A 304 -25.69 -13.44 -7.07
CA LYS A 304 -26.86 -12.97 -6.30
C LYS A 304 -26.56 -11.94 -5.20
N LYS A 305 -25.30 -11.56 -4.96
CA LYS A 305 -24.91 -10.51 -4.02
C LYS A 305 -23.79 -9.66 -4.62
N PRO A 306 -24.01 -8.36 -4.88
CA PRO A 306 -22.99 -7.42 -5.33
C PRO A 306 -21.72 -7.42 -4.46
N SER A 307 -21.85 -7.70 -3.16
CA SER A 307 -20.72 -7.78 -2.22
C SER A 307 -19.69 -8.84 -2.60
N GLN A 308 -20.11 -10.01 -3.10
CA GLN A 308 -19.18 -11.12 -3.42
C GLN A 308 -18.34 -10.86 -4.67
N GLN A 309 -18.81 -9.98 -5.56
CA GLN A 309 -18.09 -9.65 -6.78
C GLN A 309 -16.97 -8.62 -6.54
N TYR A 310 -17.23 -7.64 -5.68
CA TYR A 310 -16.25 -6.59 -5.36
C TYR A 310 -15.25 -7.03 -4.29
N GLU A 311 -15.64 -7.90 -3.36
CA GLU A 311 -14.79 -8.42 -2.28
C GLU A 311 -13.46 -9.00 -2.77
N TYR A 312 -13.45 -9.60 -3.97
CA TYR A 312 -12.22 -10.11 -4.58
C TYR A 312 -11.21 -9.01 -4.92
N TYR A 313 -11.68 -7.82 -5.32
CA TYR A 313 -10.83 -6.70 -5.71
C TYR A 313 -10.62 -5.68 -4.59
N GLU A 314 -11.40 -5.72 -3.52
CA GLU A 314 -11.24 -4.82 -2.40
C GLU A 314 -9.88 -5.08 -1.70
N THR A 315 -9.12 -4.00 -1.46
CA THR A 315 -7.74 -4.05 -0.95
C THR A 315 -7.46 -3.13 0.25
N SER A 316 -8.35 -2.18 0.58
CA SER A 316 -8.22 -1.30 1.77
C SER A 316 -9.16 -1.69 2.92
N LEU A 317 -8.66 -1.96 4.14
CA LEU A 317 -9.38 -2.60 5.26
C LEU A 317 -10.63 -1.86 5.80
N GLY A 318 -10.81 -0.56 5.55
CA GLY A 318 -12.03 0.17 5.91
C GLY A 318 -12.41 0.14 7.41
N ILE A 319 -13.70 0.38 7.72
CA ILE A 319 -14.23 0.38 9.10
C ILE A 319 -14.82 -1.00 9.49
N THR A 320 -15.23 -1.84 8.52
CA THR A 320 -15.58 -3.31 8.57
C THR A 320 -16.43 -3.70 7.32
N PRO A 321 -16.59 -4.99 6.90
CA PRO A 321 -15.72 -6.18 6.99
C PRO A 321 -15.69 -6.92 5.62
N SER A 322 -14.80 -6.72 4.66
CA SER A 322 -13.36 -6.92 4.72
C SER A 322 -12.85 -6.39 3.39
N TYR A 323 -12.08 -5.32 3.48
CA TYR A 323 -11.70 -4.43 2.40
C TYR A 323 -12.89 -3.61 1.82
N ALA A 324 -12.71 -2.31 1.59
CA ALA A 324 -13.82 -1.38 1.30
C ALA A 324 -13.80 -0.85 -0.13
N ASN A 325 -12.61 -0.73 -0.72
CA ASN A 325 -12.41 -0.34 -2.10
C ASN A 325 -11.16 -1.05 -2.63
N ALA A 326 -11.15 -1.25 -3.93
CA ALA A 326 -9.98 -1.70 -4.68
C ALA A 326 -9.08 -0.48 -4.93
N TYR A 327 -8.45 0.10 -3.91
CA TYR A 327 -7.61 1.28 -4.14
C TYR A 327 -6.27 0.93 -4.74
N ASP A 328 -5.71 -0.20 -4.33
CA ASP A 328 -4.50 -0.76 -4.88
C ASP A 328 -4.79 -1.29 -6.29
N LYS A 329 -3.93 -0.90 -7.23
CA LYS A 329 -4.08 -1.16 -8.67
C LYS A 329 -2.78 -1.69 -9.23
N ILE A 330 -2.92 -2.61 -10.18
CA ILE A 330 -1.87 -3.08 -11.06
C ILE A 330 -2.39 -2.90 -12.48
N LEU A 331 -1.65 -2.13 -13.27
CA LEU A 331 -1.94 -1.83 -14.67
C LEU A 331 -0.71 -2.22 -15.48
N PHE A 332 -0.88 -2.69 -16.71
CA PHE A 332 0.28 -3.14 -17.48
C PHE A 332 0.13 -2.99 -18.99
N LYS A 333 1.29 -2.94 -19.65
CA LYS A 333 1.42 -2.99 -21.11
C LYS A 333 2.46 -4.05 -21.44
N GLU A 334 2.00 -5.09 -22.10
CA GLU A 334 2.83 -6.19 -22.56
C GLU A 334 3.59 -5.84 -23.82
N LYS A 335 4.86 -6.25 -23.85
CA LYS A 335 5.80 -6.18 -24.95
C LYS A 335 6.81 -7.33 -24.83
N ASN A 336 7.59 -7.57 -25.89
CA ASN A 336 8.67 -8.57 -25.91
C ASN A 336 8.25 -10.00 -25.53
N ASN A 337 7.01 -10.38 -25.86
CA ASN A 337 6.44 -11.69 -25.55
C ASN A 337 6.56 -12.03 -24.04
N LEU A 338 6.50 -11.03 -23.17
CA LEU A 338 6.31 -11.26 -21.73
C LEU A 338 4.81 -11.49 -21.55
N ASN A 339 4.45 -12.70 -21.14
CA ASN A 339 3.05 -13.08 -20.96
C ASN A 339 2.69 -12.85 -19.51
N ILE A 340 2.11 -11.68 -19.23
CA ILE A 340 1.46 -11.41 -17.96
C ILE A 340 0.34 -12.45 -17.80
N LEU A 341 0.03 -12.82 -16.56
CA LEU A 341 -1.01 -13.77 -16.25
C LEU A 341 -2.08 -13.01 -15.50
N ASP A 342 -3.09 -12.53 -16.21
CA ASP A 342 -4.27 -11.97 -15.57
C ASP A 342 -5.21 -13.06 -15.00
N GLU A 343 -6.40 -12.68 -14.52
CA GLU A 343 -7.36 -13.66 -13.99
C GLU A 343 -7.86 -14.67 -15.04
N ASP A 344 -8.09 -14.21 -16.26
CA ASP A 344 -8.62 -15.04 -17.34
C ASP A 344 -7.54 -16.04 -17.78
N GLU A 345 -6.29 -15.57 -17.96
CA GLU A 345 -5.16 -16.42 -18.31
C GLU A 345 -4.78 -17.40 -17.20
N LYS A 346 -4.80 -16.94 -15.93
CA LYS A 346 -4.60 -17.82 -14.77
C LYS A 346 -5.65 -18.93 -14.74
N SER A 347 -6.90 -18.65 -15.11
CA SER A 347 -8.00 -19.64 -15.06
C SER A 347 -7.80 -20.85 -15.99
N ILE A 348 -6.99 -20.69 -17.03
CA ILE A 348 -6.67 -21.76 -18.00
C ILE A 348 -5.23 -22.27 -17.87
N TYR A 349 -4.48 -21.78 -16.87
CA TYR A 349 -3.11 -22.20 -16.66
C TYR A 349 -2.99 -23.69 -16.35
N ALA A 350 -1.90 -24.32 -16.78
CA ALA A 350 -1.72 -25.77 -16.71
C ALA A 350 -1.65 -26.30 -15.26
N ASP A 351 -1.03 -25.54 -14.36
CA ASP A 351 -0.94 -25.89 -12.94
C ASP A 351 -2.26 -25.58 -12.21
N GLU A 352 -3.02 -26.63 -11.88
CA GLU A 352 -4.31 -26.53 -11.18
C GLU A 352 -4.23 -25.83 -9.82
N LYS A 353 -3.13 -26.01 -9.08
CA LYS A 353 -2.93 -25.34 -7.80
C LYS A 353 -2.77 -23.84 -8.02
N TYR A 354 -2.07 -23.45 -9.08
CA TYR A 354 -1.90 -22.05 -9.45
C TYR A 354 -3.20 -21.38 -9.90
N ARG A 355 -4.09 -22.09 -10.61
CA ARG A 355 -5.41 -21.56 -10.99
C ARG A 355 -6.23 -21.06 -9.79
N ASN A 356 -6.03 -21.68 -8.63
CA ASN A 356 -6.71 -21.35 -7.39
C ASN A 356 -5.94 -20.36 -6.50
N SER A 357 -4.77 -19.89 -6.94
CA SER A 357 -4.01 -18.86 -6.23
C SER A 357 -4.63 -17.47 -6.42
N TRP A 358 -4.33 -16.57 -5.50
CA TRP A 358 -4.83 -15.21 -5.49
C TRP A 358 -3.76 -14.25 -5.98
N PHE A 359 -4.17 -13.06 -6.40
CA PHE A 359 -3.28 -11.95 -6.70
C PHE A 359 -3.24 -10.90 -5.58
N LYS A 360 -3.63 -11.31 -4.37
CA LYS A 360 -3.59 -10.49 -3.17
C LYS A 360 -3.41 -11.33 -1.91
N LEU A 361 -2.83 -10.72 -0.88
CA LEU A 361 -2.68 -11.33 0.43
C LEU A 361 -4.00 -11.24 1.21
N ASP A 362 -4.40 -12.31 1.90
CA ASP A 362 -5.47 -12.25 2.89
C ASP A 362 -4.98 -11.63 4.21
N LEU A 363 -4.67 -10.33 4.17
CA LEU A 363 -4.04 -9.62 5.27
C LEU A 363 -4.87 -9.66 6.57
N ILE A 364 -6.21 -9.64 6.51
CA ILE A 364 -7.06 -9.65 7.71
C ILE A 364 -7.02 -10.99 8.47
N ASN A 365 -6.75 -12.09 7.77
CA ASN A 365 -6.72 -13.45 8.35
C ASN A 365 -5.29 -14.00 8.54
N VAL A 366 -4.25 -13.18 8.39
CA VAL A 366 -2.85 -13.65 8.47
C VAL A 366 -2.50 -14.40 9.76
N PHE A 367 -3.05 -14.00 10.90
CA PHE A 367 -2.83 -14.72 12.16
C PHE A 367 -3.69 -15.97 12.26
N ASN A 368 -4.94 -15.92 11.80
CA ASN A 368 -5.88 -17.04 11.85
C ASN A 368 -5.43 -18.21 10.95
N ASN A 369 -4.87 -17.89 9.77
CA ASN A 369 -4.49 -18.88 8.78
C ASN A 369 -3.04 -19.38 8.94
N GLY A 370 -2.34 -18.95 9.98
CA GLY A 370 -0.94 -19.29 10.21
C GLY A 370 0.03 -18.65 9.19
N PHE A 371 -0.39 -17.59 8.50
CA PHE A 371 0.52 -16.81 7.66
C PHE A 371 1.55 -16.07 8.51
N TYR A 372 1.16 -15.53 9.65
CA TYR A 372 2.06 -15.02 10.67
C TYR A 372 1.97 -15.88 11.94
N ASP A 373 3.12 -16.14 12.57
CA ASP A 373 3.15 -16.74 13.91
C ASP A 373 2.61 -15.75 14.93
N LYS A 374 1.34 -15.90 15.32
CA LYS A 374 0.72 -15.03 16.32
C LYS A 374 1.50 -14.94 17.63
N SER A 375 2.08 -16.05 18.08
CA SER A 375 2.84 -16.09 19.34
C SER A 375 4.12 -15.25 19.26
N TYR A 376 4.80 -15.28 18.10
CA TYR A 376 5.96 -14.44 17.83
C TYR A 376 5.59 -12.95 17.82
N TYR A 377 4.54 -12.58 17.08
CA TYR A 377 4.11 -11.19 17.02
C TYR A 377 3.58 -10.66 18.36
N GLN A 378 2.98 -11.52 19.19
CA GLN A 378 2.61 -11.17 20.57
C GLN A 378 3.82 -10.84 21.43
N LYS A 379 4.93 -11.60 21.31
CA LYS A 379 6.18 -11.29 22.02
C LYS A 379 6.77 -9.95 21.57
N LEU A 380 6.80 -9.71 20.26
CA LEU A 380 7.22 -8.41 19.71
C LEU A 380 6.32 -7.28 20.23
N TRP A 381 5.00 -7.49 20.27
CA TRP A 381 4.07 -6.48 20.79
C TRP A 381 4.37 -6.10 22.23
N VAL A 382 4.54 -7.08 23.12
CA VAL A 382 4.87 -6.81 24.52
C VAL A 382 6.20 -6.06 24.63
N GLN A 383 7.19 -6.40 23.81
CA GLN A 383 8.50 -5.74 23.80
C GLN A 383 8.41 -4.26 23.39
N TYR A 384 7.71 -3.95 22.30
CA TYR A 384 7.70 -2.59 21.71
C TYR A 384 6.58 -1.71 22.25
N GLU A 385 5.39 -2.26 22.45
CA GLU A 385 4.19 -1.51 22.85
C GLU A 385 3.94 -1.56 24.37
N LYS A 386 4.62 -2.46 25.10
CA LYS A 386 4.54 -2.59 26.58
C LYS A 386 3.10 -2.71 27.11
N THR A 387 2.23 -3.32 26.31
CA THR A 387 0.80 -3.52 26.60
C THR A 387 0.38 -4.93 26.22
N ALA A 388 -0.79 -5.36 26.67
CA ALA A 388 -1.39 -6.62 26.23
C ALA A 388 -1.71 -6.57 24.73
N TRP A 389 -1.67 -7.74 24.08
CA TRP A 389 -2.05 -7.89 22.68
C TRP A 389 -3.51 -7.44 22.47
N PRO A 390 -3.78 -6.49 21.56
CA PRO A 390 -5.14 -6.07 21.24
C PRO A 390 -5.79 -7.09 20.29
N LYS A 391 -6.91 -6.74 19.64
CA LYS A 391 -7.47 -7.63 18.61
C LYS A 391 -6.52 -7.71 17.42
N ASP A 392 -6.49 -8.87 16.78
CA ASP A 392 -5.65 -9.12 15.59
C ASP A 392 -5.86 -8.05 14.51
N TYR A 393 -7.12 -7.68 14.25
CA TYR A 393 -7.49 -6.60 13.34
C TYR A 393 -6.83 -5.26 13.69
N ASP A 394 -6.79 -4.90 14.97
CA ASP A 394 -6.19 -3.63 15.41
C ASP A 394 -4.67 -3.65 15.19
N VAL A 395 -4.01 -4.78 15.42
CA VAL A 395 -2.58 -4.94 15.12
C VAL A 395 -2.34 -4.84 13.62
N ILE A 396 -3.10 -5.57 12.81
CA ILE A 396 -2.97 -5.57 11.36
C ILE A 396 -3.12 -4.15 10.83
N ARG A 397 -4.26 -3.52 11.10
CA ARG A 397 -4.60 -2.20 10.57
C ARG A 397 -3.64 -1.11 11.04
N SER A 398 -3.24 -1.10 12.32
CA SER A 398 -2.47 0.02 12.88
C SER A 398 -0.95 -0.18 12.86
N LYS A 399 -0.47 -1.42 12.83
CA LYS A 399 0.97 -1.73 12.92
C LYS A 399 1.52 -2.44 11.71
N ILE A 400 0.70 -3.06 10.86
CA ILE A 400 1.17 -3.70 9.63
C ILE A 400 0.79 -2.80 8.45
N SER A 401 -0.47 -2.82 8.04
CA SER A 401 -1.02 -1.92 7.03
C SER A 401 -2.55 -1.97 7.07
N ASP A 402 -3.19 -0.88 6.65
CA ASP A 402 -4.60 -0.82 6.32
C ASP A 402 -4.89 -1.11 4.84
N HIS A 403 -3.86 -1.45 4.06
CA HIS A 403 -3.94 -1.94 2.70
C HIS A 403 -3.33 -3.35 2.61
N THR A 404 -3.78 -4.15 1.64
CA THR A 404 -3.17 -5.46 1.38
C THR A 404 -2.13 -5.40 0.26
N LEU A 405 -1.17 -6.31 0.34
CA LEU A 405 -0.22 -6.58 -0.74
C LEU A 405 -0.98 -7.18 -1.93
N VAL A 406 -0.84 -6.56 -3.10
CA VAL A 406 -1.35 -7.05 -4.38
C VAL A 406 -0.18 -7.42 -5.29
N TRP A 407 -0.38 -8.35 -6.21
CA TRP A 407 0.63 -8.72 -7.19
C TRP A 407 0.04 -9.13 -8.53
N ILE A 408 0.89 -9.17 -9.52
CA ILE A 408 0.62 -9.80 -10.81
C ILE A 408 1.76 -10.74 -11.12
N ASP A 409 1.43 -11.78 -11.88
CA ASP A 409 2.39 -12.79 -12.28
C ASP A 409 2.63 -12.69 -13.78
N TYR A 410 3.76 -13.23 -14.22
CA TYR A 410 4.04 -13.40 -15.63
C TYR A 410 4.92 -14.61 -15.87
N VAL A 411 4.85 -15.13 -17.09
CA VAL A 411 5.72 -16.17 -17.61
C VAL A 411 6.48 -15.64 -18.82
N ASN A 412 7.58 -16.32 -19.09
CA ASN A 412 8.55 -15.95 -20.11
C ASN A 412 8.41 -16.78 -21.38
#